data_AF-A0A2N2Y4I8-F1
#
_entry.id   AF-A0A2N2Y4I8-F1
#
_cell.length_a   1.000
_cell.length_b   1.000
_cell.length_c   1.000
_cell.angle_alpha   90.00
_cell.angle_beta   90.00
_cell.angle_gamma   90.00
#
_symmetry.space_group_name_H-M   'P 1'
#
loop_
_entity.id
_entity.type
_entity.pdbx_description
1 polymer ?
#
loop_
_entity_poly.entity_id
_entity_poly.type
_entity_poly.pdbx_seq_one_letter_code
_entity_poly.pdbx_strand_id
1 'polypeptide(L)'
;TGLILDILATYNNKPKGVLHCFSGTEAEARRAIDLGFMLGIGGVFTYRKSNLADIVTAIGLQHILLETDAPYLSPVPHRGQRNEPAYTRLVAEAMAAHLGLMAEEVAGITTANARKLFSI
;
A
#
# COMPACT_ATOMS: atom_id res chain seq x y z
N THR A 1 -4.95 12.88 5.26
CA THR A 1 -5.29 11.58 5.86
C THR A 1 -5.74 11.72 7.31
N GLY A 2 -5.12 12.60 8.11
CA GLY A 2 -5.46 12.83 9.52
C GLY A 2 -6.96 12.96 9.85
N LEU A 3 -7.69 13.87 9.19
CA LEU A 3 -9.13 14.05 9.46
C LEU A 3 -9.95 12.77 9.26
N ILE A 4 -9.59 11.94 8.27
CA ILE A 4 -10.27 10.66 8.02
C ILE A 4 -9.98 9.70 9.18
N LEU A 5 -8.75 9.64 9.66
CA LEU A 5 -8.38 8.81 10.82
C LEU A 5 -9.10 9.25 12.09
N ASP A 6 -9.23 10.56 12.30
CA ASP A 6 -9.97 11.12 13.44
C ASP A 6 -11.44 10.69 13.41
N ILE A 7 -12.08 10.77 12.24
CA ILE A 7 -13.45 10.30 12.03
C ILE A 7 -13.55 8.78 12.27
N LEU A 8 -12.65 7.98 11.69
CA LEU A 8 -12.63 6.53 11.85
C LEU A 8 -12.46 6.11 13.32
N ALA A 9 -11.67 6.85 14.09
CA ALA A 9 -11.48 6.60 15.52
C ALA A 9 -12.75 6.81 16.36
N THR A 10 -13.74 7.57 15.86
CA THR A 10 -15.02 7.77 16.57
C THR A 10 -15.99 6.59 16.46
N TYR A 11 -15.74 5.64 15.55
CA TYR A 11 -16.63 4.50 15.33
C TYR A 11 -16.42 3.42 16.39
N ASN A 12 -17.46 3.13 17.18
CA ASN A 12 -17.42 2.11 18.24
C ASN A 12 -17.17 0.69 17.72
N ASN A 13 -17.56 0.38 16.48
CA ASN A 13 -17.39 -0.94 15.88
C ASN A 13 -15.97 -1.20 15.32
N LYS A 14 -15.03 -0.24 15.47
CA LYS A 14 -13.63 -0.32 15.02
C LYS A 14 -13.51 -0.94 13.62
N PRO A 15 -13.97 -0.23 12.58
CA PRO A 15 -13.97 -0.76 11.23
C PRO A 15 -12.56 -1.19 10.83
N LYS A 16 -12.47 -2.35 10.19
CA LYS A 16 -11.23 -2.84 9.56
C LYS A 16 -11.35 -2.66 8.07
N GLY A 17 -10.24 -2.36 7.41
CA GLY A 17 -10.23 -2.14 5.99
C GLY A 17 -8.85 -1.82 5.47
N VAL A 18 -8.82 -1.25 4.28
CA VAL A 18 -7.62 -0.73 3.65
C VAL A 18 -7.80 0.76 3.40
N LEU A 19 -6.78 1.56 3.72
CA LEU A 19 -6.65 2.91 3.19
C LEU A 19 -6.01 2.80 1.81
N HIS A 20 -6.87 2.68 0.81
CA HIS A 20 -6.52 2.63 -0.62
C HIS A 20 -5.68 3.82 -1.04
N CYS A 21 -4.72 3.60 -1.94
CA CYS A 21 -3.81 4.59 -2.50
C CYS A 21 -3.22 5.52 -1.44
N PHE A 22 -2.58 4.93 -0.44
CA PHE A 22 -2.06 5.66 0.70
C PHE A 22 -1.02 6.71 0.25
N SER A 23 -1.18 7.94 0.74
CA SER A 23 -0.35 9.10 0.40
C SER A 23 -0.05 9.99 1.61
N GLY A 24 -0.22 9.45 2.82
CA GLY A 24 0.04 10.15 4.07
C GLY A 24 1.51 10.13 4.50
N THR A 25 1.73 10.59 5.73
CA THR A 25 3.02 10.54 6.44
C THR A 25 3.21 9.21 7.18
N GLU A 26 4.43 8.91 7.61
CA GLU A 26 4.70 7.74 8.47
C GLU A 26 3.86 7.75 9.75
N ALA A 27 3.67 8.93 10.38
CA ALA A 27 2.86 9.08 11.57
C ALA A 27 1.36 8.79 11.32
N GLU A 28 0.86 9.10 10.11
CA GLU A 28 -0.50 8.72 9.71
C GLU A 28 -0.59 7.23 9.38
N ALA A 29 0.45 6.64 8.78
CA ALA A 29 0.54 5.20 8.50
C ALA A 29 0.47 4.37 9.79
N ARG A 30 1.27 4.73 10.81
CA ARG A 30 1.25 4.07 12.13
C ARG A 30 -0.13 4.19 12.79
N ARG A 31 -0.72 5.38 12.78
CA ARG A 31 -2.07 5.58 13.32
C ARG A 31 -3.13 4.74 12.59
N ALA A 32 -3.05 4.62 11.27
CA ALA A 32 -3.96 3.76 10.50
C ALA A 32 -3.82 2.29 10.92
N ILE A 33 -2.59 1.82 11.10
CA ILE A 33 -2.29 0.46 11.57
C ILE A 33 -2.84 0.22 12.98
N ASP A 34 -2.66 1.18 13.89
CA ASP A 34 -3.18 1.10 15.27
C ASP A 34 -4.72 1.03 15.30
N LEU A 35 -5.38 1.66 14.32
CA LEU A 35 -6.82 1.59 14.12
C LEU A 35 -7.28 0.28 13.44
N GLY A 36 -6.35 -0.58 13.02
CA GLY A 36 -6.64 -1.88 12.40
C GLY A 36 -6.78 -1.85 10.88
N PHE A 37 -6.31 -0.79 10.22
CA PHE A 37 -6.28 -0.68 8.77
C PHE A 37 -4.96 -1.17 8.17
N MET A 38 -5.05 -1.71 6.96
CA MET A 38 -3.90 -1.92 6.08
C MET A 38 -3.75 -0.73 5.11
N LEU A 39 -2.59 -0.61 4.46
CA LEU A 39 -2.31 0.46 3.51
C LEU A 39 -2.21 -0.09 2.09
N GLY A 40 -2.95 0.53 1.18
CA GLY A 40 -2.90 0.25 -0.24
C GLY A 40 -1.74 0.98 -0.90
N ILE A 41 -0.81 0.23 -1.52
CA ILE A 41 0.39 0.76 -2.14
C ILE A 41 0.41 0.40 -3.62
N GLY A 42 0.30 1.42 -4.47
CA GLY A 42 0.29 1.29 -5.92
C GLY A 42 1.47 1.94 -6.63
N GLY A 43 1.27 2.32 -7.89
CA GLY A 43 2.35 2.76 -8.78
C GLY A 43 3.14 3.99 -8.32
N VAL A 44 2.56 4.82 -7.45
CA VAL A 44 3.24 5.96 -6.82
C VAL A 44 4.47 5.54 -6.03
N PHE A 45 4.54 4.30 -5.52
CA PHE A 45 5.73 3.75 -4.85
C PHE A 45 6.97 3.82 -5.76
N THR A 46 6.79 3.64 -7.06
CA THR A 46 7.89 3.63 -8.05
C THR A 46 8.39 5.04 -8.42
N TYR A 47 7.77 6.11 -7.90
CA TYR A 47 8.13 7.48 -8.28
C TYR A 47 9.29 8.01 -7.44
N ARG A 48 10.27 8.63 -8.09
CA ARG A 48 11.47 9.20 -7.44
C ARG A 48 11.21 10.18 -6.28
N LYS A 49 10.06 10.88 -6.29
CA LYS A 49 9.69 11.87 -5.26
C LYS A 49 8.71 11.32 -4.21
N SER A 50 8.45 10.02 -4.23
CA SER A 50 7.54 9.37 -3.28
C SER A 50 8.22 9.17 -1.93
N ASN A 51 7.48 9.37 -0.84
CA ASN A 51 7.90 9.02 0.52
C ASN A 51 7.50 7.58 0.90
N LEU A 52 6.80 6.86 0.02
CA LEU A 52 6.25 5.54 0.34
C LEU A 52 7.33 4.48 0.58
N ALA A 53 8.50 4.63 -0.06
CA ALA A 53 9.64 3.74 0.17
C ALA A 53 10.09 3.76 1.65
N ASP A 54 10.25 4.96 2.22
CA ASP A 54 10.62 5.14 3.62
C ASP A 54 9.53 4.62 4.56
N ILE A 55 8.26 4.90 4.23
CA ILE A 55 7.10 4.46 5.04
C ILE A 55 7.02 2.93 5.05
N VAL A 56 7.16 2.26 3.91
CA VAL A 56 7.13 0.79 3.82
C VAL A 56 8.26 0.17 4.63
N THR A 57 9.47 0.74 4.58
CA THR A 57 10.59 0.31 5.44
C THR A 57 10.26 0.46 6.93
N ALA A 58 9.60 1.57 7.31
CA ALA A 58 9.31 1.88 8.71
C ALA A 58 8.18 1.06 9.34
N ILE A 59 7.18 0.63 8.54
CA ILE A 59 6.01 -0.12 9.02
C ILE A 59 6.09 -1.62 8.73
N GLY A 60 6.75 -2.03 7.65
CA GLY A 60 6.89 -3.43 7.23
C GLY A 60 5.72 -3.96 6.36
N LEU A 61 6.02 -5.01 5.60
CA LEU A 61 5.13 -5.58 4.57
C LEU A 61 3.83 -6.17 5.13
N GLN A 62 3.79 -6.58 6.40
CA GLN A 62 2.62 -7.18 7.04
C GLN A 62 1.42 -6.23 7.16
N HIS A 63 1.60 -4.94 6.88
CA HIS A 63 0.56 -3.92 6.87
C HIS A 63 0.18 -3.42 5.48
N ILE A 64 0.74 -4.02 4.42
CA ILE A 64 0.63 -3.54 3.04
C ILE A 64 -0.21 -4.47 2.18
N LEU A 65 -1.03 -3.87 1.32
CA LEU A 65 -1.64 -4.48 0.13
C LEU A 65 -1.06 -3.82 -1.13
N LEU A 66 -0.85 -4.62 -2.18
CA LEU A 66 -0.48 -4.10 -3.50
C LEU A 66 -1.72 -3.82 -4.34
N GLU A 67 -1.66 -2.76 -5.12
CA GLU A 67 -2.75 -2.31 -6.00
C GLU A 67 -2.21 -1.58 -7.22
N THR A 68 -3.09 -1.24 -8.16
CA THR A 68 -2.75 -0.37 -9.30
C THR A 68 -3.52 0.94 -9.31
N ASP A 69 -4.76 0.96 -8.83
CA ASP A 69 -5.70 2.06 -9.07
C ASP A 69 -5.93 2.31 -10.58
N ALA A 70 -5.85 1.26 -11.40
CA ALA A 70 -6.09 1.35 -12.83
C ALA A 70 -7.49 1.92 -13.12
N PRO A 71 -7.61 2.88 -14.06
CA PRO A 71 -6.65 3.22 -15.13
C PRO A 71 -5.61 4.30 -14.78
N TYR A 72 -5.52 4.75 -13.54
CA TYR A 72 -4.68 5.87 -13.09
C TYR A 72 -3.34 5.41 -12.50
N LEU A 73 -2.43 6.37 -12.25
CA LEU A 73 -1.22 6.16 -11.43
C LEU A 73 -0.30 5.00 -11.89
N SER A 74 -0.06 4.91 -13.20
CA SER A 74 0.81 3.90 -13.79
C SER A 74 2.22 3.92 -13.17
N PRO A 75 2.76 2.75 -12.75
CA PRO A 75 4.12 2.66 -12.23
C PRO A 75 5.16 2.94 -13.31
N VAL A 76 6.38 3.29 -12.92
CA VAL A 76 7.57 3.26 -13.79
C VAL A 76 7.77 1.81 -14.29
N PRO A 77 8.08 1.59 -15.59
CA PRO A 77 8.43 2.57 -16.63
C PRO A 77 7.23 3.17 -17.40
N HIS A 78 6.00 2.79 -17.08
CA HIS A 78 4.78 3.21 -17.80
C HIS A 78 4.17 4.53 -17.31
N ARG A 79 4.86 5.26 -16.42
CA ARG A 79 4.35 6.48 -15.80
C ARG A 79 3.84 7.48 -16.84
N GLY A 80 2.58 7.90 -16.69
CA GLY A 80 1.91 8.83 -17.60
C GLY A 80 1.12 8.14 -18.72
N GLN A 81 1.22 6.82 -18.84
CA GLN A 81 0.37 6.00 -19.71
C GLN A 81 -0.83 5.44 -18.90
N ARG A 82 -1.81 4.84 -19.60
CA ARG A 82 -2.91 4.13 -18.96
C ARG A 82 -2.37 2.99 -18.09
N ASN A 83 -2.85 2.90 -16.86
CA ASN A 83 -2.51 1.81 -15.94
C ASN A 83 -3.42 0.60 -16.13
N GLU A 84 -2.94 -0.57 -15.73
CA GLU A 84 -3.64 -1.85 -15.87
C GLU A 84 -3.36 -2.76 -14.67
N PRO A 85 -4.26 -3.69 -14.30
CA PRO A 85 -4.03 -4.64 -13.21
C PRO A 85 -2.73 -5.46 -13.34
N ALA A 86 -2.28 -5.74 -14.56
CA ALA A 86 -1.03 -6.47 -14.80
C ALA A 86 0.21 -5.74 -14.24
N TYR A 87 0.13 -4.42 -14.05
CA TYR A 87 1.23 -3.63 -13.52
C TYR A 87 1.41 -3.72 -12.01
N THR A 88 0.55 -4.43 -11.27
CA THR A 88 0.80 -4.76 -9.85
C THR A 88 2.15 -5.47 -9.68
N ARG A 89 2.55 -6.29 -10.65
CA ARG A 89 3.86 -6.95 -10.67
C ARG A 89 5.01 -5.95 -10.60
N LEU A 90 4.92 -4.83 -11.31
CA LEU A 90 5.97 -3.79 -11.32
C LEU A 90 6.09 -3.10 -9.96
N VAL A 91 4.98 -2.94 -9.25
CA VAL A 91 4.98 -2.40 -7.87
C VAL A 91 5.65 -3.40 -6.92
N ALA A 92 5.33 -4.70 -7.04
CA ALA A 92 5.96 -5.75 -6.25
C ALA A 92 7.48 -5.82 -6.48
N GLU A 93 7.91 -5.79 -7.75
CA GLU A 93 9.33 -5.81 -8.13
C GLU A 93 10.08 -4.59 -7.59
N ALA A 94 9.50 -3.39 -7.71
CA ALA A 94 10.11 -2.18 -7.17
C ALA A 94 10.24 -2.22 -5.65
N MET A 95 9.22 -2.73 -4.95
CA MET A 95 9.23 -2.88 -3.49
C MET A 95 10.24 -3.93 -3.03
N ALA A 96 10.34 -5.05 -3.75
CA ALA A 96 11.31 -6.10 -3.48
C ALA A 96 12.75 -5.59 -3.64
N ALA A 97 13.03 -4.86 -4.73
CA ALA A 97 14.33 -4.24 -4.97
C ALA A 97 14.71 -3.25 -3.86
N HIS A 98 13.75 -2.45 -3.36
CA HIS A 98 13.97 -1.51 -2.25
C HIS A 98 14.25 -2.21 -0.92
N LEU A 99 13.57 -3.32 -0.64
CA LEU A 99 13.68 -4.06 0.63
C LEU A 99 14.78 -5.13 0.62
N GLY A 100 15.43 -5.40 -0.52
CA GLY A 100 16.41 -6.48 -0.65
C GLY A 100 15.78 -7.88 -0.57
N LEU A 101 14.54 -8.02 -1.04
CA LEU A 101 13.77 -9.27 -1.04
C LEU A 101 13.54 -9.78 -2.48
N MET A 102 13.05 -11.01 -2.61
CA MET A 102 12.52 -11.51 -3.87
C MET A 102 11.10 -10.97 -4.12
N ALA A 103 10.73 -10.77 -5.38
CA ALA A 103 9.40 -10.28 -5.74
C ALA A 103 8.29 -11.24 -5.29
N GLU A 104 8.58 -12.54 -5.30
CA GLU A 104 7.70 -13.61 -4.83
C GLU A 104 7.43 -13.52 -3.32
N GLU A 105 8.41 -13.07 -2.53
CA GLU A 105 8.24 -12.88 -1.08
C GLU A 105 7.30 -11.71 -0.80
N VAL A 106 7.51 -10.58 -1.48
CA VAL A 106 6.61 -9.42 -1.39
C VAL A 106 5.19 -9.82 -1.81
N ALA A 107 5.05 -10.45 -2.98
CA ALA A 107 3.78 -10.89 -3.50
C ALA A 107 3.08 -11.88 -2.54
N GLY A 108 3.82 -12.83 -1.96
CA GLY A 108 3.31 -13.80 -1.00
C GLY A 108 2.75 -13.14 0.25
N ILE A 109 3.52 -12.24 0.88
CA ILE A 109 3.11 -11.51 2.08
C ILE A 109 1.89 -10.63 1.79
N THR A 110 1.93 -9.82 0.74
CA THR A 110 0.84 -8.89 0.43
C THR A 110 -0.43 -9.62 -0.03
N THR A 111 -0.29 -10.77 -0.68
CA THR A 111 -1.44 -11.64 -1.02
C THR A 111 -2.05 -12.26 0.22
N ALA A 112 -1.23 -12.75 1.17
CA ALA A 112 -1.72 -13.27 2.44
C ALA A 112 -2.46 -12.20 3.25
N ASN A 113 -1.97 -10.95 3.23
CA ASN A 113 -2.65 -9.81 3.84
C ASN A 113 -4.02 -9.54 3.20
N ALA A 114 -4.08 -9.47 1.86
CA ALA A 114 -5.33 -9.26 1.13
C ALA A 114 -6.35 -10.38 1.41
N ARG A 115 -5.91 -11.64 1.36
CA ARG A 115 -6.73 -12.82 1.70
C ARG A 115 -7.30 -12.73 3.10
N LYS A 116 -6.46 -12.38 4.08
CA LYS A 116 -6.88 -12.20 5.48
C LYS A 116 -7.88 -11.06 5.64
N LEU A 117 -7.65 -9.92 4.97
CA LEU A 117 -8.52 -8.75 5.08
C LEU A 117 -9.89 -9.00 4.43
N PHE A 118 -9.90 -9.59 3.24
CA PHE A 118 -11.11 -9.80 2.44
C PHE A 118 -11.76 -11.18 2.63
N SER A 119 -11.17 -12.05 3.46
CA SER A 119 -11.67 -13.40 3.75
C SER A 119 -11.82 -14.30 2.50
N ILE A 120 -10.75 -14.40 1.70
CA ILE A 120 -10.67 -15.18 0.44
C ILE A 120 -9.47 -16.14 0.35
#